data_AF-A0A521TBA7-F1
#
_entry.id   AF-A0A521TBA7-F1
#
_cell.length_a   1.000
_cell.length_b   1.000
_cell.length_c   1.000
_cell.angle_alpha   90.00
_cell.angle_beta   90.00
_cell.angle_gamma   90.00
#
_symmetry.space_group_name_H-M   'P 1'
#
loop_
_entity.id
_entity.type
_entity.pdbx_description
1 polymer ?
#
loop_
_entity_poly.entity_id
_entity_poly.type
_entity_poly.pdbx_seq_one_letter_code
_entity_poly.pdbx_strand_id
1 'polypeptide(L)'
;MINRRSLLKLGGAVLAWRPFARFRVLAQAAPAAAFTQDQIKALFGIAEVALPSAVDADGRDGAVRKFVAWHVNYREGADMGHGYGNSTLRPKSGPPVAPRYSAQFASLDQAARAQGAASFAAAPAAVRRSIVEAALNAPTPINRLPARPTGANLVADFTGMYFNSAGAFDLAYQAAIGRDDCRDLEGSDQPPAPIGGR
;
A
#
# COMPACT_ATOMS: atom_id res chain seq x y z
N MET A 1 -43.85 -76.37 0.02
CA MET A 1 -44.97 -76.43 0.99
C MET A 1 -44.45 -75.95 2.34
N ILE A 2 -45.10 -74.89 2.90
CA ILE A 2 -45.17 -74.43 4.32
C ILE A 2 -43.81 -74.34 5.07
N ASN A 3 -43.34 -73.17 5.56
CA ASN A 3 -43.98 -72.46 6.67
C ASN A 3 -43.53 -70.99 6.85
N ARG A 4 -44.47 -70.20 7.38
CA ARG A 4 -44.36 -68.80 7.82
C ARG A 4 -43.95 -68.73 9.30
N ARG A 5 -43.41 -67.58 9.71
CA ARG A 5 -43.37 -66.99 11.09
C ARG A 5 -42.12 -67.28 11.94
N SER A 6 -41.32 -66.22 12.14
CA SER A 6 -40.85 -65.71 13.45
C SER A 6 -40.17 -64.35 13.19
N LEU A 7 -40.87 -63.23 13.39
CA LEU A 7 -40.96 -62.47 14.66
C LEU A 7 -39.65 -61.78 15.06
N LEU A 8 -39.66 -60.46 14.88
CA LEU A 8 -39.17 -59.40 15.78
C LEU A 8 -37.82 -59.59 16.50
N LYS A 9 -36.91 -58.64 16.26
CA LYS A 9 -35.83 -58.07 17.12
C LYS A 9 -34.85 -57.42 16.12
N LEU A 10 -34.38 -56.18 16.16
CA LEU A 10 -34.19 -55.08 17.11
C LEU A 10 -34.03 -53.82 16.21
N GLY A 11 -34.49 -52.61 16.51
CA GLY A 11 -34.38 -51.91 17.79
C GLY A 11 -33.08 -51.08 17.83
N GLY A 12 -33.09 -49.89 17.20
CA GLY A 12 -32.36 -48.69 17.65
C GLY A 12 -30.83 -48.61 17.52
N ALA A 13 -30.36 -47.70 16.66
CA ALA A 13 -29.24 -46.80 16.97
C ALA A 13 -29.24 -45.61 16.00
N VAL A 14 -29.97 -44.54 16.36
CA VAL A 14 -29.74 -43.21 15.80
C VAL A 14 -28.44 -42.69 16.45
N LEU A 15 -27.32 -42.79 15.74
CA LEU A 15 -26.12 -42.04 16.12
C LEU A 15 -26.29 -40.61 15.62
N ALA A 16 -26.75 -39.76 16.52
CA ALA A 16 -26.74 -38.31 16.38
C ALA A 16 -25.28 -37.83 16.28
N TRP A 17 -24.77 -37.71 15.06
CA TRP A 17 -23.45 -37.14 14.82
C TRP A 17 -23.58 -35.66 14.49
N ARG A 18 -23.35 -34.80 15.49
CA ARG A 18 -22.98 -33.38 15.30
C ARG A 18 -22.10 -32.93 16.48
N PRO A 19 -21.23 -31.92 16.30
CA PRO A 19 -21.12 -31.04 15.15
C PRO A 19 -19.74 -31.06 14.48
N PHE A 20 -19.78 -30.75 13.19
CA PHE A 20 -18.70 -30.16 12.40
C PHE A 20 -17.67 -29.44 13.27
N ALA A 21 -16.46 -29.99 13.31
CA ALA A 21 -15.27 -29.25 13.67
C ALA A 21 -15.29 -27.96 12.84
N ARG A 22 -15.34 -26.82 13.52
CA ARG A 22 -15.14 -25.51 12.90
C ARG A 22 -13.72 -25.51 12.34
N PHE A 23 -13.55 -25.96 11.10
CA PHE A 23 -12.41 -25.57 10.31
C PHE A 23 -12.46 -24.04 10.27
N ARG A 24 -11.60 -23.41 11.07
CA ARG A 24 -11.18 -22.04 10.81
C ARG A 24 -10.47 -22.13 9.47
N VAL A 25 -11.21 -21.93 8.39
CA VAL A 25 -10.65 -21.50 7.12
C VAL A 25 -9.78 -20.31 7.50
N LEU A 26 -8.47 -20.47 7.38
CA LEU A 26 -7.54 -19.36 7.47
C LEU A 26 -8.08 -18.32 6.49
N ALA A 27 -8.67 -17.25 7.03
CA ALA A 27 -9.23 -16.20 6.22
C ALA A 27 -8.10 -15.71 5.33
N GLN A 28 -8.21 -15.98 4.02
CA GLN A 28 -7.35 -15.32 3.06
C GLN A 28 -7.63 -13.85 3.25
N ALA A 29 -6.60 -13.09 3.63
CA ALA A 29 -6.71 -11.65 3.82
C ALA A 29 -7.39 -11.08 2.57
N ALA A 30 -8.56 -10.46 2.75
CA ALA A 30 -9.23 -9.82 1.63
C ALA A 30 -8.27 -8.77 1.06
N PRO A 31 -8.08 -8.71 -0.27
CA PRO A 31 -7.25 -7.68 -0.87
C PRO A 31 -7.77 -6.31 -0.42
N ALA A 32 -6.85 -5.40 -0.08
CA ALA A 32 -7.25 -4.04 0.28
C ALA A 32 -8.05 -3.43 -0.88
N ALA A 33 -9.13 -2.70 -0.55
CA ALA A 33 -9.96 -2.05 -1.56
C ALA A 33 -9.07 -1.16 -2.44
N ALA A 34 -9.18 -1.35 -3.76
CA ALA A 34 -8.43 -0.55 -4.73
C ALA A 34 -8.88 0.92 -4.69
N PHE A 35 -7.95 1.84 -4.96
CA PHE A 35 -8.29 3.25 -5.11
C PHE A 35 -9.20 3.47 -6.32
N THR A 36 -10.12 4.43 -6.19
CA THR A 36 -10.97 4.85 -7.32
C THR A 36 -10.16 5.64 -8.34
N GLN A 37 -10.68 5.79 -9.56
CA GLN A 37 -10.04 6.59 -10.61
C GLN A 37 -9.82 8.05 -10.17
N ASP A 38 -10.76 8.64 -9.44
CA ASP A 38 -10.61 10.03 -8.97
C ASP A 38 -9.58 10.16 -7.84
N GLN A 39 -9.45 9.15 -6.98
CA GLN A 39 -8.37 9.08 -5.99
C GLN A 39 -7.00 8.96 -6.66
N ILE A 40 -6.90 8.18 -7.74
CA ILE A 40 -5.67 8.08 -8.54
C ILE A 40 -5.33 9.43 -9.19
N LYS A 41 -6.30 10.15 -9.77
CA LYS A 41 -6.10 11.51 -10.27
C LYS A 41 -5.64 12.48 -9.18
N ALA A 42 -6.19 12.36 -7.97
CA ALA A 42 -5.74 13.16 -6.83
C ALA A 42 -4.28 12.82 -6.44
N LEU A 43 -3.87 11.56 -6.47
CA LEU A 43 -2.47 11.16 -6.26
C LEU A 43 -1.52 11.78 -7.30
N PHE A 44 -1.93 11.86 -8.58
CA PHE A 44 -1.17 12.59 -9.59
C PHE A 44 -1.03 14.08 -9.26
N GLY A 45 -2.12 14.71 -8.80
CA GLY A 45 -2.08 16.10 -8.34
C GLY A 45 -1.17 16.32 -7.14
N ILE A 46 -1.09 15.35 -6.21
CA ILE A 46 -0.13 15.37 -5.10
C ILE A 46 1.31 15.23 -5.63
N ALA A 47 1.54 14.27 -6.53
CA ALA A 47 2.86 14.00 -7.08
C ALA A 47 3.46 15.22 -7.79
N GLU A 48 2.63 15.97 -8.52
CA GLU A 48 3.05 17.19 -9.22
C GLU A 48 3.55 18.29 -8.28
N VAL A 49 2.94 18.45 -7.11
CA VAL A 49 3.24 19.58 -6.21
C VAL A 49 4.14 19.22 -5.04
N ALA A 50 4.20 17.94 -4.66
CA ALA A 50 4.95 17.45 -3.50
C ALA A 50 6.31 16.80 -3.86
N LEU A 51 6.45 16.22 -5.06
CA LEU A 51 7.72 15.62 -5.47
C LEU A 51 8.69 16.70 -6.00
N PRO A 52 10.02 16.45 -5.93
CA PRO A 52 11.01 17.39 -6.43
C PRO A 52 10.79 17.73 -7.92
N SER A 53 11.12 18.96 -8.32
CA SER A 53 11.01 19.39 -9.72
C SER A 53 11.92 18.61 -10.68
N ALA A 54 12.99 18.02 -10.16
CA ALA A 54 13.88 17.12 -10.91
C ALA A 54 13.21 15.80 -11.33
N VAL A 55 12.06 15.45 -10.73
CA VAL A 55 11.26 14.30 -11.15
C VAL A 55 10.41 14.71 -12.34
N ASP A 56 10.62 14.05 -13.47
CA ASP A 56 9.84 14.22 -14.69
C ASP A 56 8.43 13.60 -14.57
N ALA A 57 7.65 13.67 -15.65
CA ALA A 57 6.30 13.12 -15.68
C ALA A 57 6.31 11.59 -15.45
N ASP A 58 7.20 10.86 -16.13
CA ASP A 58 7.28 9.40 -16.05
C ASP A 58 7.68 8.93 -14.64
N GLY A 59 8.56 9.67 -13.95
CA GLY A 59 8.93 9.43 -12.57
C GLY A 59 7.78 9.63 -11.59
N ARG A 60 6.98 10.70 -11.77
CA ARG A 60 5.76 10.94 -10.97
C ARG A 60 4.72 9.85 -11.20
N ASP A 61 4.53 9.47 -12.46
CA ASP A 61 3.72 8.35 -12.89
C ASP A 61 4.13 7.04 -12.24
N GLY A 62 5.43 6.74 -12.24
CA GLY A 62 6.01 5.59 -11.56
C GLY A 62 5.76 5.63 -10.05
N ALA A 63 5.87 6.79 -9.41
CA ALA A 63 5.62 6.94 -7.97
C ALA A 63 4.15 6.63 -7.62
N VAL A 64 3.19 7.19 -8.38
CA VAL A 64 1.76 6.91 -8.20
C VAL A 64 1.46 5.42 -8.42
N ARG A 65 1.96 4.83 -9.52
CA ARG A 65 1.76 3.40 -9.80
C ARG A 65 2.31 2.51 -8.69
N LYS A 66 3.52 2.80 -8.19
CA LYS A 66 4.12 2.05 -7.06
C LYS A 66 3.29 2.17 -5.79
N PHE A 67 2.81 3.37 -5.45
CA PHE A 67 1.98 3.60 -4.26
C PHE A 67 0.63 2.86 -4.34
N VAL A 68 -0.01 2.89 -5.51
CA VAL A 68 -1.25 2.15 -5.78
C VAL A 68 -0.99 0.64 -5.71
N ALA A 69 0.07 0.16 -6.37
CA ALA A 69 0.43 -1.25 -6.37
C ALA A 69 0.73 -1.78 -4.96
N TRP A 70 1.39 -0.99 -4.11
CA TRP A 70 1.65 -1.36 -2.72
C TRP A 70 0.36 -1.59 -1.94
N HIS A 71 -0.66 -0.75 -2.16
CA HIS A 71 -1.96 -0.91 -1.51
C HIS A 71 -2.71 -2.13 -2.00
N VAL A 72 -2.84 -2.27 -3.31
CA VAL A 72 -3.58 -3.38 -3.93
C VAL A 72 -2.98 -4.73 -3.55
N ASN A 73 -1.65 -4.80 -3.44
CA ASN A 73 -0.93 -6.03 -3.10
C ASN A 73 -0.61 -6.16 -1.60
N TYR A 74 -1.15 -5.27 -0.75
CA TYR A 74 -0.90 -5.34 0.68
C TYR A 74 -1.51 -6.62 1.26
N ARG A 75 -0.70 -7.38 2.00
CA ARG A 75 -1.12 -8.60 2.67
C ARG A 75 -1.04 -8.38 4.18
N GLU A 76 -2.18 -8.45 4.85
CA GLU A 76 -2.25 -8.46 6.31
C GLU A 76 -1.72 -9.77 6.88
N GLY A 77 -1.01 -9.72 8.00
CA GLY A 77 -0.45 -10.90 8.66
C GLY A 77 0.69 -11.58 7.89
N ALA A 78 1.22 -10.93 6.85
CA ALA A 78 2.37 -11.41 6.10
C ALA A 78 3.60 -11.45 6.99
N ASP A 79 4.43 -12.48 6.79
CA ASP A 79 5.74 -12.55 7.42
C ASP A 79 6.63 -11.45 6.84
N MET A 80 7.26 -10.69 7.72
CA MET A 80 8.12 -9.56 7.38
C MET A 80 9.61 -9.90 7.53
N GLY A 81 9.91 -11.15 7.89
CA GLY A 81 11.26 -11.68 8.10
C GLY A 81 12.02 -10.94 9.20
N HIS A 82 13.34 -11.07 9.17
CA HIS A 82 14.25 -10.23 9.95
C HIS A 82 14.88 -9.16 9.06
N GLY A 83 15.32 -8.06 9.66
CA GLY A 83 16.18 -7.10 8.96
C GLY A 83 17.58 -7.68 8.73
N TYR A 84 18.31 -7.15 7.75
CA TYR A 84 19.74 -7.45 7.63
C TYR A 84 20.46 -7.06 8.93
N GLY A 85 21.25 -7.98 9.48
CA GLY A 85 21.96 -7.78 10.76
C GLY A 85 21.07 -7.82 12.02
N ASN A 86 19.77 -8.14 11.91
CA ASN A 86 18.89 -8.28 13.06
C ASN A 86 18.63 -9.77 13.37
N SER A 87 18.85 -10.18 14.62
CA SER A 87 18.59 -11.54 15.10
C SER A 87 17.11 -11.80 15.45
N THR A 88 16.30 -10.73 15.50
CA THR A 88 14.88 -10.81 15.86
C THR A 88 13.98 -10.69 14.64
N LEU A 89 12.94 -11.53 14.61
CA LEU A 89 11.89 -11.43 13.61
C LEU A 89 11.09 -10.14 13.83
N ARG A 90 10.75 -9.50 12.72
CA ARG A 90 9.85 -8.36 12.75
C ARG A 90 8.43 -8.86 13.03
N PRO A 91 7.61 -8.04 13.71
CA PRO A 91 6.19 -8.31 13.78
C PRO A 91 5.61 -8.49 12.38
N LYS A 92 4.64 -9.40 12.25
CA LYS A 92 3.86 -9.57 11.02
C LYS A 92 3.23 -8.25 10.61
N SER A 93 2.96 -8.10 9.32
CA SER A 93 2.28 -6.90 8.82
C SER A 93 0.94 -6.71 9.53
N GLY A 94 0.67 -5.46 9.94
CA GLY A 94 -0.59 -5.09 10.56
C GLY A 94 -1.73 -4.98 9.54
N PRO A 95 -2.91 -4.48 9.97
CA PRO A 95 -4.04 -4.23 9.08
C PRO A 95 -3.70 -3.27 7.94
N PRO A 96 -4.39 -3.34 6.79
CA PRO A 96 -4.20 -2.42 5.68
C PRO A 96 -4.52 -0.98 6.09
N VAL A 97 -3.72 -0.02 5.61
CA VAL A 97 -3.91 1.41 5.91
C VAL A 97 -4.86 2.12 4.93
N ALA A 98 -5.11 1.54 3.75
CA ALA A 98 -5.97 2.11 2.70
C ALA A 98 -7.32 2.68 3.21
N PRO A 99 -8.07 1.98 4.09
CA PRO A 99 -9.34 2.48 4.61
C PRO A 99 -9.24 3.84 5.33
N ARG A 100 -8.04 4.23 5.79
CA ARG A 100 -7.79 5.49 6.52
C ARG A 100 -7.67 6.71 5.60
N TYR A 101 -7.56 6.52 4.28
CA TYR A 101 -7.37 7.62 3.34
C TYR A 101 -8.65 8.17 2.72
N SER A 102 -9.77 7.45 2.80
CA SER A 102 -11.03 7.89 2.17
C SER A 102 -11.45 9.29 2.62
N ALA A 103 -11.44 9.54 3.92
CA ALA A 103 -11.73 10.85 4.50
C ALA A 103 -10.69 11.91 4.09
N GLN A 104 -9.42 11.52 3.95
CA GLN A 104 -8.35 12.45 3.57
C GLN A 104 -8.49 12.90 2.11
N PHE A 105 -8.80 11.99 1.19
CA PHE A 105 -9.14 12.35 -0.20
C PHE A 105 -10.35 13.30 -0.25
N ALA A 106 -11.40 13.02 0.52
CA ALA A 106 -12.57 13.88 0.60
C ALA A 106 -12.22 15.28 1.15
N SER A 107 -11.33 15.36 2.15
CA SER A 107 -10.86 16.65 2.68
C SER A 107 -10.05 17.46 1.67
N LEU A 108 -9.19 16.82 0.87
CA LEU A 108 -8.46 17.50 -0.21
C LEU A 108 -9.43 18.09 -1.24
N ASP A 109 -10.43 17.31 -1.65
CA ASP A 109 -11.46 17.74 -2.59
C ASP A 109 -12.33 18.87 -2.00
N GLN A 110 -12.69 18.79 -0.72
CA GLN A 110 -13.43 19.85 -0.03
C GLN A 110 -12.63 21.15 0.03
N ALA A 111 -11.33 21.08 0.35
CA ALA A 111 -10.44 22.23 0.38
C ALA A 111 -10.30 22.87 -1.01
N ALA A 112 -10.26 22.06 -2.06
CA ALA A 112 -10.23 22.55 -3.44
C ALA A 112 -11.54 23.23 -3.86
N ARG A 113 -12.69 22.67 -3.47
CA ARG A 113 -14.01 23.27 -3.71
C ARG A 113 -14.21 24.59 -2.98
N ALA A 114 -13.68 24.70 -1.75
CA ALA A 114 -13.67 25.96 -1.02
C ALA A 114 -12.86 27.06 -1.74
N GLN A 115 -11.94 26.68 -2.64
CA GLN A 115 -11.18 27.59 -3.51
C GLN A 115 -11.74 27.66 -4.95
N GLY A 116 -12.96 27.17 -5.18
CA GLY A 116 -13.66 27.28 -6.46
C GLY A 116 -13.33 26.22 -7.51
N ALA A 117 -12.51 25.21 -7.18
CA ALA A 117 -12.22 24.10 -8.09
C ALA A 117 -13.27 22.97 -8.00
N ALA A 118 -13.45 22.18 -9.07
CA ALA A 118 -14.41 21.06 -9.06
C ALA A 118 -13.97 19.89 -8.15
N SER A 119 -12.66 19.67 -8.06
CA SER A 119 -11.98 18.65 -7.24
C SER A 119 -10.53 19.07 -6.99
N PHE A 120 -9.82 18.39 -6.10
CA PHE A 120 -8.40 18.61 -5.87
C PHE A 120 -7.58 18.39 -7.15
N ALA A 121 -7.87 17.32 -7.89
CA ALA A 121 -7.17 17.02 -9.14
C ALA A 121 -7.38 18.10 -10.20
N ALA A 122 -8.58 18.72 -10.25
CA ALA A 122 -8.91 19.77 -11.21
C ALA A 122 -8.45 21.17 -10.79
N ALA A 123 -7.96 21.35 -9.55
CA ALA A 123 -7.53 22.65 -9.05
C ALA A 123 -6.22 23.11 -9.74
N PRO A 124 -5.97 24.42 -9.89
CA PRO A 124 -4.67 24.92 -10.37
C PRO A 124 -3.50 24.44 -9.48
N ALA A 125 -2.31 24.29 -10.04
CA ALA A 125 -1.13 23.79 -9.32
C ALA A 125 -0.81 24.58 -8.03
N ALA A 126 -1.00 25.90 -8.05
CA ALA A 126 -0.83 26.75 -6.87
C ALA A 126 -1.83 26.40 -5.75
N VAL A 127 -3.09 26.14 -6.11
CA VAL A 127 -4.14 25.72 -5.16
C VAL A 127 -3.80 24.33 -4.61
N ARG A 128 -3.45 23.37 -5.48
CA ARG A 128 -3.02 22.03 -5.06
C ARG A 128 -1.86 22.10 -4.06
N ARG A 129 -0.85 22.93 -4.33
CA ARG A 129 0.29 23.14 -3.44
C ARG A 129 -0.14 23.68 -2.08
N SER A 130 -0.97 24.72 -2.05
CA SER A 130 -1.46 25.29 -0.78
C SER A 130 -2.22 24.28 0.08
N ILE A 131 -3.03 23.42 -0.55
CA ILE A 131 -3.80 22.37 0.13
C ILE A 131 -2.88 21.27 0.66
N VAL A 132 -1.90 20.86 -0.13
CA VAL A 132 -0.89 19.87 0.26
C VAL A 132 -0.05 20.38 1.43
N GLU A 133 0.39 21.63 1.39
CA GLU A 133 1.12 22.27 2.49
C GLU A 133 0.27 22.35 3.75
N ALA A 134 -1.01 22.74 3.65
CA ALA A 134 -1.91 22.74 4.79
C ALA A 134 -2.09 21.33 5.39
N ALA A 135 -2.25 20.30 4.54
CA ALA A 135 -2.38 18.92 4.96
C ALA A 135 -1.11 18.37 5.65
N LEU A 136 0.08 18.88 5.31
CA LEU A 136 1.33 18.50 5.98
C LEU A 136 1.58 19.26 7.28
N ASN A 137 0.98 20.45 7.45
CA ASN A 137 1.22 21.32 8.60
C ASN A 137 0.14 21.23 9.70
N ALA A 138 -1.02 20.64 9.43
CA ALA A 138 -2.14 20.55 10.37
C ALA A 138 -2.73 19.13 10.48
N PRO A 139 -3.26 18.73 11.65
CA PRO A 139 -3.29 19.48 12.92
C PRO A 139 -1.93 19.54 13.63
N THR A 140 -1.03 18.61 13.31
CA THR A 140 0.36 18.59 13.80
C THR A 140 1.29 18.56 12.61
N PRO A 141 2.32 19.41 12.56
CA PRO A 141 3.29 19.42 11.47
C PRO A 141 4.02 18.08 11.31
N ILE A 142 4.09 17.61 10.06
CA ILE A 142 4.87 16.42 9.70
C ILE A 142 6.34 16.81 9.58
N ASN A 143 7.12 16.51 10.63
CA ASN A 143 8.56 16.80 10.67
C ASN A 143 9.44 15.64 10.17
N ARG A 144 8.85 14.46 9.94
CA ARG A 144 9.56 13.28 9.43
C ARG A 144 8.62 12.47 8.55
N LEU A 145 9.05 12.22 7.32
CA LEU A 145 8.33 11.33 6.42
C LEU A 145 8.46 9.88 6.90
N PRO A 146 7.37 9.11 6.91
CA PRO A 146 7.41 7.72 7.32
C PRO A 146 8.09 6.87 6.23
N ALA A 147 8.89 5.89 6.66
CA ALA A 147 9.56 4.96 5.73
C ALA A 147 8.57 3.98 5.05
N ARG A 148 7.39 3.79 5.64
CA ARG A 148 6.28 3.01 5.08
C ARG A 148 4.96 3.69 5.39
N PRO A 149 3.94 3.55 4.52
CA PRO A 149 2.63 4.12 4.78
C PRO A 149 2.04 3.70 6.13
N THR A 150 1.57 4.66 6.91
CA THR A 150 0.98 4.48 8.25
C THR A 150 -0.54 4.69 8.24
N GLY A 151 -1.07 5.37 7.22
CA GLY A 151 -2.44 5.82 7.14
C GLY A 151 -2.70 7.14 7.86
N ALA A 152 -1.70 7.69 8.56
CA ALA A 152 -1.88 8.90 9.37
C ALA A 152 -2.01 10.16 8.52
N ASN A 153 -1.27 10.22 7.40
CA ASN A 153 -1.31 11.34 6.48
C ASN A 153 -0.97 10.86 5.07
N LEU A 154 -1.94 10.92 4.17
CA LEU A 154 -1.87 10.44 2.78
C LEU A 154 -0.69 11.07 2.03
N VAL A 155 -0.50 12.39 2.16
CA VAL A 155 0.56 13.11 1.46
C VAL A 155 1.92 12.67 2.00
N ALA A 156 2.08 12.61 3.32
CA ALA A 156 3.33 12.18 3.95
C ALA A 156 3.66 10.72 3.63
N ASP A 157 2.67 9.84 3.66
CA ASP A 157 2.83 8.42 3.34
C ASP A 157 3.22 8.21 1.87
N PHE A 158 2.57 8.93 0.93
CA PHE A 158 2.92 8.92 -0.49
C PHE A 158 4.35 9.43 -0.72
N THR A 159 4.66 10.61 -0.18
CA THR A 159 5.95 11.28 -0.38
C THR A 159 7.08 10.50 0.28
N GLY A 160 6.85 9.98 1.49
CA GLY A 160 7.80 9.12 2.19
C GLY A 160 8.09 7.84 1.42
N MET A 161 7.06 7.20 0.84
CA MET A 161 7.25 6.03 0.00
C MET A 161 8.09 6.34 -1.25
N TYR A 162 7.87 7.50 -1.90
CA TYR A 162 8.71 7.92 -3.02
C TYR A 162 10.18 8.08 -2.60
N PHE A 163 10.46 8.85 -1.54
CA PHE A 163 11.85 9.10 -1.11
C PHE A 163 12.58 7.86 -0.60
N ASN A 164 11.86 6.81 -0.24
CA ASN A 164 12.45 5.52 0.13
C ASN A 164 12.64 4.56 -1.06
N SER A 165 12.21 4.93 -2.27
CA SER A 165 12.30 4.10 -3.47
C SER A 165 13.67 4.16 -4.15
N ALA A 166 14.04 3.10 -4.87
CA ALA A 166 15.26 3.07 -5.69
C ALA A 166 15.40 4.29 -6.63
N GLY A 167 14.33 4.69 -7.32
CA GLY A 167 14.39 5.82 -8.27
C GLY A 167 14.69 7.17 -7.61
N ALA A 168 14.23 7.39 -6.37
CA ALA A 168 14.57 8.60 -5.63
C ALA A 168 16.03 8.60 -5.17
N PHE A 169 16.55 7.43 -4.78
CA PHE A 169 17.98 7.27 -4.47
C PHE A 169 18.84 7.52 -5.70
N ASP A 170 18.49 6.89 -6.82
CA ASP A 170 19.23 7.03 -8.07
C ASP A 170 19.29 8.50 -8.52
N LEU A 171 18.17 9.22 -8.41
CA LEU A 171 18.10 10.65 -8.71
C LEU A 171 18.94 11.49 -7.73
N ALA A 172 18.90 11.20 -6.43
CA ALA A 172 19.66 11.94 -5.43
C ALA A 172 21.18 11.81 -5.62
N TYR A 173 21.65 10.65 -6.07
CA TYR A 173 23.06 10.36 -6.32
C TYR A 173 23.47 10.53 -7.79
N GLN A 174 22.53 10.81 -8.70
CA GLN A 174 22.74 10.85 -10.16
C GLN A 174 23.39 9.56 -10.70
N ALA A 175 23.06 8.41 -10.10
CA ALA A 175 23.65 7.12 -10.40
C ALA A 175 22.61 5.99 -10.37
N ALA A 176 22.71 5.02 -11.27
CA ALA A 176 21.81 3.87 -11.38
C ALA A 176 22.12 2.82 -10.30
N ILE A 177 21.89 3.18 -9.04
CA ILE A 177 22.18 2.33 -7.87
C ILE A 177 21.23 1.15 -7.84
N GLY A 178 19.94 1.36 -8.12
CA GLY A 178 18.93 0.30 -8.13
C GLY A 178 18.81 -0.36 -6.76
N ARG A 179 18.65 0.42 -5.69
CA ARG A 179 18.70 -0.04 -4.28
C ARG A 179 17.87 -1.30 -3.98
N ASP A 180 16.73 -1.46 -4.64
CA ASP A 180 15.80 -2.56 -4.42
C ASP A 180 16.09 -3.78 -5.32
N ASP A 181 17.10 -3.68 -6.19
CA ASP A 181 17.54 -4.70 -7.14
C ASP A 181 18.88 -5.31 -6.68
N CYS A 182 18.99 -6.63 -6.78
CA CYS A 182 20.27 -7.31 -6.56
C CYS A 182 21.14 -7.14 -7.81
N ARG A 183 22.39 -6.68 -7.63
CA ARG A 183 23.42 -6.73 -8.68
C ARG A 183 24.12 -8.08 -8.63
N ASP A 184 24.52 -8.58 -9.79
CA ASP A 184 25.39 -9.75 -9.88
C ASP A 184 26.78 -9.44 -9.29
N LEU A 185 27.54 -10.50 -9.00
CA LEU A 185 28.89 -10.36 -8.45
C LEU A 185 29.86 -9.73 -9.45
N GLU A 186 29.66 -9.98 -10.75
CA GLU A 186 30.47 -9.42 -11.82
C GLU A 186 30.30 -7.90 -11.88
N GLY A 187 31.41 -7.16 -11.82
CA GLY A 187 31.41 -5.69 -11.82
C GLY A 187 30.90 -5.05 -10.51
N SER A 188 30.70 -5.82 -9.44
CA SER A 188 30.26 -5.29 -8.14
C SER A 188 31.29 -4.37 -7.47
N ASP A 189 32.56 -4.49 -7.88
CA ASP A 189 33.69 -3.63 -7.51
C ASP A 189 33.63 -2.25 -8.20
N GLN A 190 32.82 -2.11 -9.25
CA GLN A 190 32.66 -0.87 -9.98
C GLN A 190 31.54 0.00 -9.39
N PRO A 191 31.73 1.33 -9.35
CA PRO A 191 30.67 2.25 -8.94
C PRO A 191 29.48 2.16 -9.91
N PRO A 192 28.24 2.40 -9.44
CA PRO A 192 27.08 2.46 -10.31
C PRO A 192 27.24 3.50 -11.43
N ALA A 193 26.79 3.15 -12.64
CA ALA A 193 26.85 4.06 -13.78
C ALA A 193 25.95 5.29 -13.58
N PRO A 194 26.21 6.43 -14.23
CA PRO A 194 25.32 7.59 -14.20
C PRO A 194 23.92 7.26 -14.74
N ILE A 195 22.89 7.92 -14.18
CA ILE A 195 21.54 7.84 -14.76
C ILE A 195 21.53 8.48 -16.17
N GLY A 196 20.90 7.83 -17.14
CA GLY A 196 20.87 8.28 -18.54
C GLY A 196 22.02 7.80 -19.43
N GLY A 197 22.98 7.04 -18.88
CA GLY A 197 24.08 6.42 -19.63
C GLY A 197 23.80 5.01 -20.17
N ARG A 198 22.53 4.63 -20.38
CA ARG A 198 22.15 3.35 -20.99
C ARG A 198 21.95 3.49 -22.49
#